data_AF-A0A6B3GRG4-F1
#
_entry.id   AF-A0A6B3GRG4-F1
#
_cell.length_a   1.000
_cell.length_b   1.000
_cell.length_c   1.000
_cell.angle_alpha   90.00
_cell.angle_beta   90.00
_cell.angle_gamma   90.00
#
_symmetry.space_group_name_H-M   'P 1'
#
loop_
_entity.id
_entity.type
_entity.pdbx_description
1 polymer ?
#
loop_
_entity_poly.entity_id
_entity_poly.type
_entity_poly.pdbx_seq_one_letter_code
_entity_poly.pdbx_strand_id
1 'polypeptide(L)' 'MSDPMRPRASLRTAVVWEVLRDALDRQVKTTGRRSLDVLDSGGGSGNFAVPVARLGHRVTVVDPSP' A
#
# COMPACT_ATOMS: atom_id res chain seq x y z
N MET A 1 -16.46 -16.95 -18.77
CA MET A 1 -16.33 -17.65 -17.47
C MET A 1 -15.64 -16.73 -16.49
N SER A 2 -16.36 -16.24 -15.48
CA SER A 2 -15.79 -15.40 -14.43
C SER A 2 -14.93 -16.27 -13.52
N ASP A 3 -13.66 -15.93 -13.35
CA ASP A 3 -12.73 -16.68 -12.49
C ASP A 3 -13.09 -16.47 -11.00
N PRO A 4 -13.52 -17.51 -10.26
CA PRO A 4 -13.86 -17.42 -8.84
C PRO A 4 -12.66 -17.09 -7.93
N MET A 5 -11.43 -17.06 -8.46
CA MET A 5 -10.27 -16.54 -7.72
C MET A 5 -10.22 -15.01 -7.64
N ARG A 6 -10.73 -14.28 -8.65
CA ARG A 6 -10.66 -12.82 -8.69
C ARG A 6 -11.36 -12.13 -7.50
N PRO A 7 -12.56 -12.57 -7.06
CA PRO A 7 -13.23 -12.00 -5.87
C PRO A 7 -12.45 -12.21 -4.56
N ARG A 8 -11.74 -13.34 -4.42
CA ARG A 8 -10.93 -13.64 -3.23
C ARG A 8 -9.67 -12.77 -3.19
N ALA A 9 -9.04 -12.56 -4.34
CA ALA A 9 -7.88 -11.67 -4.46
C ALA A 9 -8.25 -10.22 -4.09
N SER A 10 -9.40 -9.71 -4.56
CA SER A 10 -9.85 -8.36 -4.21
C SER A 10 -10.15 -8.19 -2.71
N LEU A 11 -10.76 -9.19 -2.07
CA LEU A 11 -11.02 -9.16 -0.62
C LEU A 11 -9.73 -9.13 0.19
N ARG A 12 -8.74 -9.95 -0.20
CA ARG A 12 -7.41 -9.94 0.44
C ARG A 12 -6.75 -8.58 0.33
N THR A 13 -6.79 -7.96 -0.84
CA THR A 13 -6.21 -6.61 -1.04
C THR A 13 -6.90 -5.56 -0.17
N ALA A 14 -8.24 -5.61 -0.05
CA ALA A 14 -8.99 -4.69 0.80
C ALA A 14 -8.61 -4.82 2.28
N VAL A 15 -8.54 -6.05 2.80
CA VAL A 15 -8.11 -6.30 4.19
C VAL A 15 -6.67 -5.88 4.42
N VAL A 16 -5.77 -6.18 3.48
CA VAL A 16 -4.36 -5.74 3.56
C VAL A 16 -4.26 -4.22 3.58
N TRP A 17 -5.11 -3.52 2.84
CA TRP A 17 -5.14 -2.06 2.83
C TRP A 17 -5.55 -1.47 4.18
N GLU A 18 -6.57 -2.02 4.83
CA GLU A 18 -7.00 -1.58 6.17
C GLU A 18 -5.87 -1.73 7.19
N VAL A 19 -5.22 -2.90 7.24
CA VAL A 19 -4.10 -3.17 8.15
C VAL A 19 -2.90 -2.25 7.87
N LEU A 20 -2.58 -2.02 6.59
CA LEU A 20 -1.49 -1.14 6.18
C LEU A 20 -1.75 0.30 6.61
N ARG A 21 -2.98 0.79 6.44
CA ARG A 21 -3.36 2.15 6.85
C ARG A 21 -3.21 2.34 8.36
N ASP A 22 -3.69 1.39 9.15
CA ASP A 22 -3.56 1.44 10.62
C ASP A 22 -2.09 1.40 11.06
N ALA A 23 -1.24 0.65 10.35
CA ALA A 23 0.19 0.63 10.61
C ALA A 23 0.86 1.99 10.31
N LEU A 24 0.52 2.63 9.19
CA LEU A 24 1.04 3.95 8.80
C LEU A 24 0.62 5.02 9.81
N ASP A 25 -0.66 5.05 10.21
CA ASP A 25 -1.17 6.01 11.19
C ASP A 25 -0.50 5.87 12.56
N ARG A 26 -0.27 4.62 13.01
CA ARG A 26 0.50 4.37 14.24
C ARG A 26 1.93 4.88 14.10
N GLN A 27 2.59 4.60 12.98
CA GLN A 27 3.97 5.00 12.77
C GLN A 27 4.16 6.52 12.68
N VAL A 28 3.21 7.24 12.07
CA VAL A 28 3.14 8.71 12.10
C VAL A 28 3.09 9.23 13.53
N LYS A 29 2.20 8.67 14.37
CA LYS A 29 2.07 9.05 15.78
C LYS A 29 3.34 8.76 16.58
N THR A 30 3.94 7.58 16.39
CA THR A 30 5.16 7.17 17.08
C THR A 30 6.36 8.03 16.72
N THR A 31 6.49 8.42 15.45
CA THR A 31 7.64 9.21 14.98
C THR A 31 7.44 10.72 15.12
N GLY A 32 6.21 11.17 15.36
CA GLY A 32 5.84 12.60 15.38
C GLY A 32 5.98 13.30 14.02
N ARG A 33 6.21 12.54 12.93
CA ARG A 33 6.40 13.09 11.59
C ARG A 33 5.06 13.22 10.88
N ARG A 34 4.89 14.29 10.11
CA ARG A 34 3.68 14.49 9.27
C ARG A 34 3.61 13.52 8.08
N SER A 35 4.74 12.95 7.68
CA SER A 35 4.83 11.99 6.58
C SER A 35 5.94 10.97 6.83
N LEU A 36 5.82 9.82 6.18
CA LEU A 36 6.80 8.72 6.22
C LEU A 36 7.46 8.57 4.85
N ASP A 37 8.70 8.07 4.85
CA ASP A 37 9.37 7.57 3.66
C ASP A 37 9.09 6.06 3.55
N VAL A 38 8.37 5.65 2.51
CA VAL A 38 7.89 4.28 2.31
C VAL A 38 8.56 3.68 1.08
N LEU A 39 9.10 2.47 1.20
CA LEU A 39 9.61 1.66 0.10
C LEU A 39 8.57 0.59 -0.25
N ASP A 40 8.03 0.62 -1.47
CA ASP A 40 7.16 -0.43 -2.02
C ASP A 40 7.98 -1.32 -2.96
N SER A 41 8.27 -2.55 -2.53
CA SER A 41 9.03 -3.54 -3.30
C SER A 41 8.08 -4.43 -4.12
N GLY A 42 8.17 -4.37 -5.44
CA GLY A 42 7.29 -5.08 -6.36
C GLY A 42 5.90 -4.45 -6.49
N GLY A 43 5.84 -3.11 -6.41
CA GLY A 43 4.58 -2.37 -6.40
C GLY A 43 3.75 -2.48 -7.68
N GLY A 44 4.34 -2.93 -8.79
CA GLY A 44 3.71 -3.10 -10.09
C GLY A 44 2.98 -1.83 -10.52
N SER A 45 1.68 -1.97 -10.80
CA SER A 45 0.80 -0.85 -11.17
C SER A 45 0.49 0.13 -10.03
N GLY A 46 1.07 -0.05 -8.84
CA GLY A 46 0.96 0.88 -7.73
C GLY A 46 -0.33 0.76 -6.92
N ASN A 47 -0.92 -0.44 -6.83
CA ASN A 47 -2.16 -0.69 -6.08
C ASN A 47 -2.06 -0.32 -4.60
N PHE A 48 -0.85 -0.37 -4.01
CA PHE A 48 -0.57 0.13 -2.66
C PHE A 48 0.19 1.45 -2.69
N ALA A 49 1.26 1.57 -3.49
CA ALA A 49 2.05 2.79 -3.60
C ALA A 49 1.23 4.07 -3.83
N VAL A 50 0.26 4.05 -4.77
CA VAL A 50 -0.50 5.24 -5.13
C VAL A 50 -1.44 5.67 -3.99
N PRO A 51 -2.26 4.78 -3.39
CA PRO A 51 -3.01 5.13 -2.19
C PRO A 51 -2.15 5.65 -1.04
N VAL A 52 -0.99 5.02 -0.76
CA VAL A 52 -0.06 5.48 0.30
C VAL A 52 0.47 6.88 0.00
N ALA A 53 0.85 7.17 -1.24
CA ALA A 53 1.30 8.51 -1.63
C ALA A 53 0.19 9.56 -1.49
N ARG A 54 -1.06 9.19 -1.78
CA ARG A 54 -2.24 10.07 -1.59
C ARG A 54 -2.54 10.40 -0.13
N LEU A 55 -2.07 9.58 0.82
CA LEU A 55 -2.11 9.90 2.25
C LEU A 55 -1.05 10.95 2.65
N GLY A 56 -0.21 11.42 1.72
CA GLY A 56 0.82 12.44 1.95
C GLY A 56 2.18 11.88 2.32
N HIS A 57 2.37 10.56 2.22
CA HIS A 57 3.67 9.91 2.43
C HIS A 57 4.54 9.99 1.17
N ARG A 58 5.86 9.97 1.35
CA ARG A 58 6.81 9.88 0.24
C ARG A 58 7.03 8.41 -0.07
N VAL A 59 6.64 7.98 -1.28
CA VAL A 59 6.75 6.58 -1.68
C VAL A 59 7.82 6.42 -2.75
N THR A 60 8.74 5.49 -2.52
CA THR A 60 9.69 4.99 -3.52
C THR A 60 9.23 3.60 -3.92
N VAL A 61 8.99 3.39 -5.21
CA VAL A 61 8.63 2.06 -5.74
C VAL A 61 9.86 1.47 -6.41
N VAL A 62 10.16 0.21 -6.10
CA VAL A 62 11.18 -0.57 -6.79
C VAL A 62 10.53 -1.79 -7.38
N ASP A 63 10.49 -1.86 -8.70
CA ASP A 63 9.94 -2.99 -9.43
C ASP A 63 10.92 -3.40 -10.55
N PRO A 64 11.35 -4.67 -10.61
CA PRO A 64 12.23 -5.13 -11.68
C PRO A 64 11.51 -5.41 -13.00
N SER A 65 10.18 -5.31 -13.05
CA SER A 65 9.42 -5.43 -14.29
C SER A 65 9.63 -4.19 -15.19
N PRO A 66 9.80 -4.39 -16.51
CA PRO A 66 9.97 -3.30 -17.47
C PRO A 66 8.67 -2.55 -17.77
#